data_AF-A0AB39VG68-F1
#
_entry.id   AF-A0AB39VG68-F1
#
_cell.length_a   1.000
_cell.length_b   1.000
_cell.length_c   1.000
_cell.angle_alpha   90.00
_cell.angle_beta   90.00
_cell.angle_gamma   90.00
#
_symmetry.space_group_name_H-M   'P 1'
#
loop_
_entity.id
_entity.type
_entity.pdbx_description
1 polymer ?
#
loop_
_entity_poly.entity_id
_entity_poly.type
_entity_poly.pdbx_seq_one_letter_code
_entity_poly.pdbx_strand_id
1 'polypeptide(L)' 'MVRFNELQRNLENITTKTLTEQLRELEDKKMIKRTIYPEIPPRVEYSLTDIGSSIDPVLKTLCD' A
#
# COMPACT_ATOMS: atom_id res chain seq x y z
N MET A 1 8.54 1.74 -4.60
CA MET A 1 8.41 0.78 -3.48
C MET A 1 8.39 1.60 -2.21
N VAL A 2 7.44 1.37 -1.31
CA VAL A 2 7.24 2.25 -0.14
C VAL A 2 7.19 1.40 1.12
N ARG A 3 7.88 1.85 2.18
CA ARG A 3 7.84 1.18 3.49
C ARG A 3 6.56 1.53 4.23
N PHE A 4 6.13 0.66 5.16
CA PHE A 4 4.97 0.92 6.01
C PHE A 4 5.05 2.28 6.73
N ASN A 5 6.21 2.58 7.33
CA ASN A 5 6.43 3.84 8.04
C ASN A 5 6.38 5.05 7.11
N GLU A 6 6.77 4.91 5.85
CA GLU A 6 6.68 5.98 4.85
C GLU A 6 5.24 6.17 4.38
N LEU A 7 4.47 5.10 4.17
CA LEU A 7 3.04 5.17 3.89
C LEU A 7 2.29 5.87 5.03
N GLN A 8 2.58 5.49 6.28
CA GLN A 8 1.98 6.11 7.45
C GLN A 8 2.34 7.60 7.58
N ARG A 9 3.58 8.00 7.22
CA ARG A 9 4.00 9.40 7.20
C ARG A 9 3.35 10.20 6.07
N ASN A 10 3.16 9.61 4.89
CA ASN A 10 2.53 10.31 3.75
C ASN A 10 1.03 10.58 3.99
N LEU A 11 0.36 9.72 4.74
CA LEU A 11 -1.06 9.82 5.07
C LEU A 11 -1.28 10.52 6.42
N GLU A 12 -0.52 11.59 6.71
CA GLU A 12 -0.56 12.32 7.99
C GLU A 12 -2.00 12.38 8.55
N ASN A 13 -2.19 11.84 9.76
CA ASN A 13 -3.47 11.62 10.48
C ASN A 13 -4.15 10.23 10.35
N ILE A 14 -3.62 9.28 9.58
CA ILE A 14 -4.14 7.89 9.61
C ILE A 14 -3.62 7.11 10.82
N THR A 15 -4.51 6.38 11.50
CA THR A 15 -4.09 5.46 12.57
C THR A 15 -3.45 4.20 11.98
N THR A 16 -2.49 3.60 12.69
CA THR A 16 -1.84 2.34 12.29
C THR A 16 -2.87 1.23 12.03
N LYS A 17 -3.96 1.19 12.81
CA LYS A 17 -5.05 0.22 12.63
C LYS A 17 -5.74 0.41 11.27
N THR A 18 -6.22 1.62 11.00
CA THR A 18 -6.91 1.94 9.73
C THR A 18 -6.00 1.71 8.54
N LEU A 19 -4.72 2.10 8.62
CA LEU A 19 -3.75 1.85 7.54
C LEU A 19 -3.54 0.35 7.30
N THR A 20 -3.45 -0.44 8.38
CA THR A 20 -3.29 -1.90 8.25
C THR A 20 -4.53 -2.57 7.67
N GLU A 21 -5.73 -2.12 8.06
CA GLU A 21 -7.00 -2.58 7.50
C GLU A 21 -7.10 -2.26 6.00
N GLN A 22 -6.78 -1.03 5.59
CA GLN A 22 -6.77 -0.64 4.18
C GLN A 22 -5.72 -1.40 3.37
N LEU A 23 -4.51 -1.58 3.90
CA LEU A 23 -3.47 -2.36 3.22
C LEU A 23 -3.89 -3.82 3.06
N ARG A 24 -4.54 -4.42 4.07
CA ARG A 24 -5.10 -5.78 3.95
C ARG A 24 -6.20 -5.86 2.89
N GLU A 25 -7.12 -4.91 2.87
CA GLU A 25 -8.16 -4.89 1.82
C GLU A 25 -7.57 -4.75 0.42
N LEU A 26 -6.55 -3.91 0.26
CA LEU A 26 -5.84 -3.74 -1.01
C LEU A 26 -5.04 -5.00 -1.38
N GLU A 27 -4.50 -5.72 -0.40
CA GLU A 27 -3.79 -6.99 -0.60
C GLU A 27 -4.78 -8.11 -1.01
N ASP A 28 -5.94 -8.19 -0.36
CA ASP A 28 -7.04 -9.12 -0.70
C ASP A 28 -7.57 -8.88 -2.11
N LYS A 29 -7.69 -7.60 -2.51
CA LYS A 29 -8.04 -7.19 -3.88
C LYS A 29 -6.89 -7.40 -4.88
N LYS A 30 -5.74 -7.92 -4.43
CA LYS A 30 -4.51 -8.08 -5.22
C LYS A 30 -4.05 -6.78 -5.87
N MET A 31 -4.36 -5.63 -5.29
CA MET A 31 -3.97 -4.29 -5.75
C MET A 31 -2.60 -3.87 -5.23
N ILE A 32 -2.21 -4.38 -4.06
CA ILE A 32 -0.86 -4.21 -3.52
C ILE A 32 -0.22 -5.57 -3.25
N LYS A 33 1.10 -5.61 -3.37
CA LYS A 33 1.94 -6.75 -3.05
C LYS A 33 2.84 -6.40 -1.89
N ARG A 34 2.80 -7.23 -0.86
CA ARG A 34 3.72 -7.18 0.27
C ARG A 34 4.94 -8.07 -0.02
N THR A 35 6.13 -7.46 -0.01
CA THR A 35 7.40 -8.18 -0.18
C THR A 35 8.18 -8.10 1.12
N ILE A 36 8.53 -9.26 1.67
CA ILE A 36 9.41 -9.35 2.85
C ILE A 36 10.83 -9.61 2.35
N TYR A 37 11.77 -8.77 2.78
CA TYR A 37 13.19 -8.98 2.52
C TYR A 37 13.84 -9.54 3.79
N PRO A 38 14.31 -10.80 3.75
CA PRO A 38 14.99 -11.44 4.87
C PRO A 38 16.46 -10.97 4.94
N GLU A 39 16.68 -9.67 5.09
CA GLU A 39 17.99 -9.08 5.38
C GLU A 39 18.07 -8.70 6.87
N ILE A 40 19.23 -8.29 7.36
CA ILE A 40 19.40 -7.80 8.72
C ILE A 40 19.59 -6.27 8.64
N PRO A 41 18.66 -5.46 9.18
CA PRO A 41 17.38 -5.81 9.81
C PRO A 41 16.28 -6.20 8.80
N PRO A 42 15.33 -7.06 9.16
CA PRO A 42 14.27 -7.48 8.25
C PRO A 42 13.39 -6.30 7.86
N ARG A 43 13.15 -6.12 6.56
CA ARG A 43 12.28 -5.05 6.04
C ARG A 43 11.09 -5.60 5.29
N VAL A 44 10.00 -4.83 5.35
CA VAL A 44 8.75 -5.10 4.62
C VAL A 44 8.49 -3.92 3.70
N GLU A 45 8.25 -4.22 2.43
CA GLU A 45 7.91 -3.22 1.42
C GLU A 45 6.58 -3.54 0.78
N TYR A 46 5.86 -2.46 0.46
CA TYR A 46 4.59 -2.52 -0.26
C TYR A 46 4.79 -1.91 -1.64
N SER A 47 4.25 -2.57 -2.65
CA SER A 47 4.27 -2.12 -4.05
C SER A 47 2.89 -2.30 -4.66
N LEU A 48 2.46 -1.36 -5.52
CA LEU A 48 1.28 -1.57 -6.35
C LEU A 48 1.51 -2.75 -7.29
N THR A 49 0.46 -3.52 -7.52
CA THR A 49 0.42 -4.56 -8.56
C THR A 49 -0.06 -3.97 -9.88
N ASP A 50 -0.01 -4.77 -10.95
CA ASP A 50 -0.57 -4.38 -12.26
C ASP A 50 -2.06 -4.05 -12.19
N ILE A 51 -2.81 -4.75 -11.31
CA ILE A 51 -4.24 -4.49 -11.07
C ILE A 51 -4.42 -3.15 -10.35
N GLY A 52 -3.60 -2.87 -9.33
CA GLY A 52 -3.61 -1.59 -8.64
C GLY A 52 -3.31 -0.42 -9.57
N SER A 53 -2.30 -0.57 -10.44
CA SER A 53 -1.94 0.44 -11.45
C SER A 53 -3.03 0.62 -12.52
N SER A 54 -3.80 -0.42 -12.81
CA SER A 54 -4.92 -0.35 -13.76
C SER A 54 -6.15 0.36 -13.19
N ILE A 55 -6.29 0.40 -11.85
CA ILE A 55 -7.37 1.11 -11.14
C ILE A 55 -7.03 2.57 -10.87
N ASP A 56 -5.74 2.91 -10.79
CA ASP A 56 -5.25 4.30 -10.67
C ASP A 56 -5.93 5.29 -11.65
N PRO A 57 -6.03 5.00 -12.97
CA PRO A 57 -6.74 5.88 -13.89
C PRO A 57 -8.25 5.94 -13.64
N VAL A 58 -8.88 4.88 -13.14
CA VAL A 58 -10.32 4.84 -12.83
C VAL A 58 -10.63 5.70 -11.61
N LEU A 59 -9.83 5.57 -10.55
CA LEU A 59 -9.95 6.41 -9.35
C LEU A 59 -9.66 7.88 -9.65
N LYS A 60 -8.69 8.15 -10.52
CA LYS A 60 -8.38 9.51 -10.98
C LYS A 60 -9.54 10.14 -11.76
N THR A 61 -10.28 9.34 -12.55
CA THR A 61 -11.45 9.79 -13.30
C THR A 61 -12.68 10.05 -12.41
N LEU A 62 -12.76 9.41 -11.23
CA LEU A 62 -13.85 9.61 -10.26
C LEU A 62 -13.64 10.80 -9.31
N CYS A 63 -12.43 11.36 -9.27
CA CYS A 63 -12.09 12.57 -8.50
C CYS A 63 -12.12 13.86 -9.35
N ASP A 64 -12.51 13.80 -10.62
CA ASP A 64 -12.89 14.94 -11.47
C ASP A 64 -14.38 15.27 -11.24
#